data_AF-A0A8J5WCW3-F1
#
_entry.id   AF-A0A8J5WCW3-F1
#
_cell.length_a   1.000
_cell.length_b   1.000
_cell.length_c   1.000
_cell.angle_alpha   90.00
_cell.angle_beta   90.00
_cell.angle_gamma   90.00
#
_symmetry.space_group_name_H-M   'P 1'
#
loop_
_entity.id
_entity.type
_entity.pdbx_description
1 polymer ?
#
loop_
_entity_poly.entity_id
_entity_poly.type
_entity_poly.pdbx_seq_one_letter_code
_entity_poly.pdbx_strand_id
1 'polypeptide(L)'
;MLLLRRLRLRLPCRPNSTASSIPPSPWSTRPVPKHSSASLGRMSTSSSAAAAVVAEGSAARRFWIAASSREAAFAAYTPFLLSLAAGALRLDSFRQYIAQDAHFLHAFARAYEMAEECADDDDDKATITALRKAILRELNLHASVLQEWGVDPTKEIPPSPATTKYTDFLLATATGKVDGGKASDKMVTPFEKTKIAAYTVGAMTPCMRLYAYLGKELTSFLKQDENHPYKKWIETYASSGFEDNALQIEELLDKLSVSLTGEELEIIGKLYQQAMRLEVEFFSAQLVDQHIVTPLSRYCDTKYNLLIFCDFDLTCTVVDSSAVLAEIAILSYQKSSQGGADSSLDRTKSANLRHLWNMLSNQYTEDYEKCIASLLPPEEARSLDYDQLYKGLEVLSEFEKLANSRVVDSGVLRGMNLDDIRKAGELLILQDGCKSFFQKIDKTRDNLNLDVHILSYCWCADLIRSAFLSGKAKNPWSVFYFFSDDVSYR
;
A
#
# COMPACT_ATOMS: atom_id res chain seq x y z
N MET A 1 -13.11 8.87 2.12
CA MET A 1 -12.48 9.02 0.78
C MET A 1 -11.67 7.79 0.35
N LEU A 2 -10.92 7.11 1.24
CA LEU A 2 -10.19 5.88 0.92
C LEU A 2 -11.09 4.72 0.45
N LEU A 3 -12.26 4.52 1.08
CA LEU A 3 -13.26 3.52 0.65
C LEU A 3 -13.83 3.82 -0.77
N LEU A 4 -14.01 5.11 -1.10
CA LEU A 4 -14.53 5.57 -2.40
C LEU A 4 -13.51 5.45 -3.53
N ARG A 5 -12.21 5.51 -3.21
CA ARG A 5 -11.13 5.37 -4.20
C ARG A 5 -10.72 3.92 -4.46
N ARG A 6 -10.85 3.02 -3.47
CA ARG A 6 -10.76 1.57 -3.71
C ARG A 6 -11.76 1.08 -4.77
N LEU A 7 -12.86 1.83 -4.99
CA LEU A 7 -13.88 1.56 -6.00
C LEU A 7 -13.58 2.18 -7.40
N ARG A 8 -12.43 2.83 -7.62
CA ARG A 8 -11.99 3.38 -8.94
C ARG A 8 -12.99 4.30 -9.66
N LEU A 9 -13.73 5.14 -8.93
CA LEU A 9 -14.77 6.01 -9.52
C LEU A 9 -14.23 7.42 -9.87
N ARG A 10 -14.60 7.95 -11.04
CA ARG A 10 -14.32 9.33 -11.48
C ARG A 10 -15.41 10.31 -11.07
N LEU A 11 -15.03 11.48 -10.55
CA LEU A 11 -15.94 12.61 -10.30
C LEU A 11 -16.00 13.57 -11.51
N PRO A 12 -17.15 14.22 -11.78
CA PRO A 12 -17.36 15.05 -12.97
C PRO A 12 -16.64 16.41 -12.90
N CYS A 13 -16.18 16.92 -14.06
CA CYS A 13 -15.56 18.24 -14.24
C CYS A 13 -16.51 19.25 -14.91
N ARG A 14 -16.43 20.54 -14.53
CA ARG A 14 -17.03 21.68 -15.26
C ARG A 14 -16.19 22.97 -15.11
N PRO A 15 -16.40 24.01 -15.94
CA PRO A 15 -15.32 24.71 -16.64
C PRO A 15 -14.76 25.94 -15.91
N ASN A 16 -13.46 26.12 -16.11
CA ASN A 16 -12.57 27.26 -15.93
C ASN A 16 -13.05 28.47 -15.11
N SER A 17 -12.32 28.75 -14.03
CA SER A 17 -12.08 30.11 -13.56
C SER A 17 -10.57 30.37 -13.46
N THR A 18 -10.21 31.62 -13.74
CA THR A 18 -8.90 32.16 -14.11
C THR A 18 -7.83 32.01 -13.02
N ALA A 19 -6.68 31.43 -13.38
CA ALA A 19 -5.51 31.27 -12.51
C ALA A 19 -4.54 32.47 -12.60
N SER A 20 -3.97 32.87 -11.46
CA SER A 20 -2.86 33.81 -11.38
C SER A 20 -1.53 33.15 -11.76
N SER A 21 -0.71 33.87 -12.50
CA SER A 21 0.57 33.45 -13.07
C SER A 21 1.64 33.09 -12.03
N ILE A 22 2.12 31.85 -12.08
CA ILE A 22 3.39 31.39 -11.49
C ILE A 22 4.37 31.12 -12.66
N PRO A 23 5.68 31.40 -12.54
CA PRO A 23 6.63 31.23 -13.65
C PRO A 23 6.75 29.76 -14.09
N PRO A 24 7.06 29.50 -15.38
CA PRO A 24 7.09 28.15 -15.93
C PRO A 24 8.23 27.29 -15.36
N SER A 25 7.91 26.02 -15.13
CA SER A 25 8.85 24.96 -14.74
C SER A 25 9.82 24.63 -15.89
N PRO A 26 11.10 24.32 -15.61
CA PRO A 26 12.13 24.04 -16.64
C PRO A 26 11.85 22.79 -17.50
N TRP A 27 10.85 21.97 -17.16
CA TRP A 27 10.45 20.77 -17.90
C TRP A 27 9.74 21.04 -19.25
N SER A 28 9.82 22.26 -19.80
CA SER A 28 8.91 22.77 -20.84
C SER A 28 9.36 22.60 -22.30
N THR A 29 10.52 22.01 -22.61
CA THR A 29 11.02 22.02 -24.01
C THR A 29 11.64 20.72 -24.52
N ARG A 30 10.83 19.85 -25.17
CA ARG A 30 11.06 19.17 -26.50
C ARG A 30 10.28 17.84 -26.66
N PRO A 31 9.95 17.40 -27.90
CA PRO A 31 9.03 16.28 -28.17
C PRO A 31 9.72 14.91 -28.34
N VAL A 32 8.97 13.83 -28.08
CA VAL A 32 9.36 12.40 -28.20
C VAL A 32 9.02 11.85 -29.61
N PRO A 33 9.86 11.00 -30.26
CA PRO A 33 9.56 10.39 -31.57
C PRO A 33 8.69 9.12 -31.47
N LYS A 34 7.81 8.91 -32.46
CA LYS A 34 6.96 7.72 -32.62
C LYS A 34 7.67 6.61 -33.42
N HIS A 35 7.53 5.35 -33.00
CA HIS A 35 7.87 4.18 -33.83
C HIS A 35 6.65 3.27 -34.06
N SER A 36 6.55 2.77 -35.29
CA SER A 36 5.49 1.91 -35.86
C SER A 36 5.77 0.42 -35.62
N SER A 37 4.75 -0.36 -35.23
CA SER A 37 4.80 -1.82 -35.18
C SER A 37 4.19 -2.46 -36.43
N ALA A 38 4.81 -3.51 -36.93
CA ALA A 38 4.30 -4.39 -37.99
C ALA A 38 3.92 -5.74 -37.39
N SER A 39 2.75 -6.26 -37.79
CA SER A 39 2.13 -7.50 -37.29
C SER A 39 2.60 -8.74 -38.05
N LEU A 40 2.80 -9.87 -37.36
CA LEU A 40 2.90 -11.19 -37.99
C LEU A 40 2.23 -12.30 -37.15
N GLY A 41 1.20 -12.90 -37.76
CA GLY A 41 0.84 -14.33 -37.78
C GLY A 41 0.81 -15.17 -36.49
N ARG A 42 -0.40 -15.49 -36.01
CA ARG A 42 -0.68 -16.50 -34.98
C ARG A 42 -0.89 -17.87 -35.63
N MET A 43 -0.26 -18.93 -35.12
CA MET A 43 -0.69 -20.32 -35.32
C MET A 43 -0.89 -20.99 -33.96
N SER A 44 -2.04 -21.65 -33.82
CA SER A 44 -2.51 -22.34 -32.63
C SER A 44 -2.12 -23.81 -32.62
N THR A 45 -1.65 -24.33 -31.49
CA THR A 45 -1.88 -25.72 -31.08
C THR A 45 -1.99 -25.83 -29.55
N SER A 46 -2.83 -26.78 -29.13
CA SER A 46 -3.40 -27.02 -27.81
C SER A 46 -2.45 -27.66 -26.79
N SER A 47 -2.61 -27.35 -25.50
CA SER A 47 -2.33 -28.30 -24.42
C SER A 47 -3.18 -27.96 -23.18
N SER A 48 -4.12 -28.85 -22.84
CA SER A 48 -5.03 -28.73 -21.70
C SER A 48 -4.36 -28.92 -20.33
N ALA A 49 -3.04 -29.15 -20.28
CA ALA A 49 -2.27 -29.16 -19.03
C ALA A 49 -1.90 -27.73 -18.57
N ALA A 50 -1.81 -26.77 -19.51
CA ALA A 50 -1.62 -25.36 -19.18
C ALA A 50 -2.84 -24.77 -18.46
N ALA A 51 -4.04 -25.31 -18.70
CA ALA A 51 -5.30 -24.80 -18.15
C ALA A 51 -5.48 -25.06 -16.65
N ALA A 52 -4.82 -26.06 -16.07
CA ALA A 52 -4.93 -26.38 -14.64
C ALA A 52 -4.08 -25.46 -13.75
N VAL A 53 -3.02 -24.84 -14.29
CA VAL A 53 -2.18 -23.85 -13.60
C VAL A 53 -2.84 -22.47 -13.60
N VAL A 54 -3.85 -22.23 -14.45
CA VAL A 54 -4.55 -20.92 -14.56
C VAL A 54 -5.44 -20.62 -13.34
N ALA A 55 -5.71 -21.60 -12.47
CA ALA A 55 -6.56 -21.40 -11.28
C ALA A 55 -5.84 -20.64 -10.14
N GLU A 56 -4.50 -20.68 -10.09
CA GLU A 56 -3.70 -19.89 -9.16
C GLU A 56 -2.83 -18.94 -9.99
N GLY A 57 -3.06 -17.62 -9.86
CA GLY A 57 -2.35 -16.62 -10.68
C GLY A 57 -0.82 -16.68 -10.54
N SER A 58 -0.11 -15.98 -11.43
CA SER A 58 1.35 -15.94 -11.45
C SER A 58 1.96 -15.52 -10.10
N ALA A 59 3.20 -15.93 -9.81
CA ALA A 59 3.86 -15.66 -8.53
C ALA A 59 3.94 -14.14 -8.26
N ALA A 60 4.36 -13.37 -9.26
CA ALA A 60 4.38 -11.91 -9.20
C ALA A 60 3.01 -11.33 -8.86
N ARG A 61 1.95 -11.83 -9.50
CA ARG A 61 0.57 -11.39 -9.21
C ARG A 61 0.14 -11.72 -7.79
N ARG A 62 0.46 -12.92 -7.29
CA ARG A 62 0.16 -13.32 -5.90
C ARG A 62 0.87 -12.43 -4.90
N PHE A 63 2.16 -12.17 -5.11
CA PHE A 63 2.93 -11.28 -4.24
C PHE A 63 2.42 -9.83 -4.27
N TRP A 64 2.08 -9.32 -5.46
CA TRP A 64 1.46 -8.00 -5.58
C TRP A 64 0.14 -7.93 -4.80
N ILE A 65 -0.79 -8.87 -4.97
CA ILE A 65 -2.07 -8.86 -4.24
C ILE A 65 -1.84 -8.88 -2.73
N ALA A 66 -0.96 -9.77 -2.25
CA ALA A 66 -0.64 -9.91 -0.83
C ALA A 66 0.01 -8.66 -0.23
N ALA A 67 0.89 -7.99 -0.99
CA ALA A 67 1.69 -6.87 -0.48
C ALA A 67 1.14 -5.48 -0.84
N SER A 68 0.19 -5.35 -1.76
CA SER A 68 -0.32 -4.04 -2.21
C SER A 68 -1.57 -3.58 -1.47
N SER A 69 -2.30 -4.49 -0.83
CA SER A 69 -3.63 -4.22 -0.25
C SER A 69 -3.64 -3.00 0.68
N ARG A 70 -2.60 -2.81 1.50
CA ARG A 70 -2.45 -1.66 2.40
C ARG A 70 -1.37 -0.69 1.92
N GLU A 71 -0.22 -1.22 1.51
CA GLU A 71 0.99 -0.46 1.24
C GLU A 71 0.85 0.44 0.01
N ALA A 72 0.22 -0.02 -1.07
CA ALA A 72 0.00 0.80 -2.26
C ALA A 72 -0.92 2.00 -1.95
N ALA A 73 -1.92 1.79 -1.09
CA ALA A 73 -2.76 2.87 -0.59
C ALA A 73 -1.96 3.83 0.31
N PHE A 74 -1.13 3.33 1.23
CA PHE A 74 -0.31 4.21 2.05
C PHE A 74 0.66 5.06 1.24
N ALA A 75 1.32 4.46 0.24
CA ALA A 75 2.18 5.19 -0.70
C ALA A 75 1.39 6.32 -1.38
N ALA A 76 0.27 5.98 -2.04
CA ALA A 76 -0.55 6.93 -2.80
C ALA A 76 -1.09 8.12 -1.98
N TYR A 77 -1.20 7.97 -0.66
CA TYR A 77 -1.73 9.00 0.25
C TYR A 77 -0.68 9.61 1.17
N THR A 78 0.61 9.37 0.93
CA THR A 78 1.67 10.13 1.59
C THR A 78 1.50 11.63 1.32
N PRO A 79 1.83 12.51 2.28
CA PRO A 79 1.75 13.96 2.07
C PRO A 79 2.49 14.43 0.82
N PHE A 80 3.62 13.79 0.50
CA PHE A 80 4.40 14.07 -0.69
C PHE A 80 3.63 13.77 -1.98
N LEU A 81 3.14 12.54 -2.15
CA LEU A 81 2.43 12.15 -3.38
C LEU A 81 1.10 12.91 -3.53
N LEU A 82 0.39 13.19 -2.43
CA LEU A 82 -0.81 14.03 -2.48
C LEU A 82 -0.49 15.47 -2.91
N SER A 83 0.60 16.04 -2.41
CA SER A 83 1.04 17.39 -2.81
C SER A 83 1.48 17.43 -4.27
N LEU A 84 2.18 16.38 -4.73
CA LEU A 84 2.61 16.21 -6.13
C LEU A 84 1.39 16.09 -7.04
N ALA A 85 0.44 15.22 -6.68
CA ALA A 85 -0.81 15.00 -7.41
C ALA A 85 -1.66 16.26 -7.54
N ALA A 86 -1.62 17.14 -6.54
CA ALA A 86 -2.36 18.40 -6.53
C ALA A 86 -1.74 19.49 -7.40
N GLY A 87 -0.48 19.31 -7.81
CA GLY A 87 0.34 20.39 -8.38
C GLY A 87 0.76 21.44 -7.35
N ALA A 88 0.60 21.15 -6.05
CA ALA A 88 0.86 22.08 -4.96
C ALA A 88 2.22 21.85 -4.27
N LEU A 89 2.91 20.74 -4.57
CA LEU A 89 4.25 20.47 -4.06
C LEU A 89 5.20 21.63 -4.42
N ARG A 90 6.07 22.01 -3.49
CA ARG A 90 7.11 23.01 -3.78
C ARG A 90 8.22 22.38 -4.59
N LEU A 91 8.80 23.17 -5.49
CA LEU A 91 9.88 22.71 -6.35
C LEU A 91 11.10 22.26 -5.53
N ASP A 92 11.40 22.91 -4.40
CA ASP A 92 12.50 22.52 -3.51
C ASP A 92 12.30 21.12 -2.92
N SER A 93 11.08 20.80 -2.46
CA SER A 93 10.71 19.47 -1.99
C SER A 93 10.84 18.42 -3.09
N PHE A 94 10.40 18.74 -4.31
CA PHE A 94 10.56 17.85 -5.46
C PHE A 94 12.03 17.65 -5.82
N ARG A 95 12.86 18.70 -5.76
CA ARG A 95 14.31 18.61 -5.98
C ARG A 95 14.98 17.68 -4.97
N GLN A 96 14.58 17.73 -3.70
CA GLN A 96 15.10 16.82 -2.68
C GLN A 96 14.71 15.37 -2.99
N TYR A 97 13.45 15.12 -3.36
CA TYR A 97 13.00 13.80 -3.79
C TYR A 97 13.82 13.26 -4.96
N ILE A 98 14.05 14.06 -6.00
CA ILE A 98 14.87 13.64 -7.15
C ILE A 98 16.31 13.28 -6.73
N ALA A 99 16.87 13.96 -5.73
CA ALA A 99 18.18 13.61 -5.19
C ALA A 99 18.17 12.24 -4.49
N GLN A 100 17.14 11.98 -3.68
CA GLN A 100 16.96 10.70 -3.00
C GLN A 100 16.73 9.56 -3.99
N ASP A 101 15.92 9.81 -5.01
CA ASP A 101 15.59 8.87 -6.07
C ASP A 101 16.83 8.53 -6.91
N ALA A 102 17.69 9.50 -7.21
CA ALA A 102 18.96 9.22 -7.89
C ALA A 102 19.89 8.29 -7.07
N HIS A 103 20.01 8.49 -5.74
CA HIS A 103 20.76 7.57 -4.87
C HIS A 103 20.16 6.17 -4.89
N PHE A 104 18.84 6.07 -4.86
CA PHE A 104 18.10 4.80 -4.94
C PHE A 104 18.34 4.10 -6.28
N LEU A 105 18.16 4.79 -7.41
CA LEU A 105 18.35 4.24 -8.76
C LEU A 105 19.78 3.79 -9.02
N HIS A 106 20.80 4.42 -8.41
CA HIS A 106 22.18 3.92 -8.46
C HIS A 106 22.33 2.56 -7.77
N ALA A 107 21.72 2.38 -6.59
CA ALA A 107 21.72 1.08 -5.92
C ALA A 107 20.89 0.04 -6.71
N PHE A 108 19.77 0.46 -7.30
CA PHE A 108 18.91 -0.37 -8.12
C PHE A 108 19.62 -0.87 -9.39
N ALA A 109 20.37 -0.01 -10.08
CA ALA A 109 21.19 -0.39 -11.23
C ALA A 109 22.28 -1.42 -10.86
N ARG A 110 22.92 -1.25 -9.68
CA ARG A 110 23.90 -2.20 -9.15
C ARG A 110 23.27 -3.54 -8.77
N ALA A 111 22.08 -3.53 -8.18
CA ALA A 111 21.35 -4.75 -7.85
C ALA A 111 21.00 -5.55 -9.13
N TYR A 112 20.60 -4.88 -10.21
CA TYR A 112 20.42 -5.56 -11.50
C TYR A 112 21.72 -6.14 -12.04
N GLU A 113 22.84 -5.42 -11.97
CA GLU A 113 24.14 -5.95 -12.40
C GLU A 113 24.50 -7.23 -11.64
N MET A 114 24.31 -7.24 -10.32
CA MET A 114 24.53 -8.42 -9.50
C MET A 114 23.56 -9.57 -9.80
N ALA A 115 22.29 -9.26 -10.08
CA ALA A 115 21.31 -10.26 -10.52
C ALA A 115 21.66 -10.86 -11.89
N GLU A 116 22.19 -10.04 -12.81
CA GLU A 116 22.68 -10.44 -14.13
C GLU A 116 23.83 -11.44 -13.99
N GLU A 117 24.79 -11.17 -13.10
CA GLU A 117 25.92 -12.08 -12.79
C GLU A 117 25.48 -13.40 -12.14
N CYS A 118 24.31 -13.40 -11.50
CA CYS A 118 23.75 -14.54 -10.79
C CYS A 118 22.77 -15.38 -11.64
N ALA A 119 22.24 -14.83 -12.73
CA ALA A 119 21.38 -15.57 -13.64
C ALA A 119 22.19 -16.61 -14.45
N ASP A 120 21.63 -17.79 -14.66
CA ASP A 120 22.28 -18.86 -15.44
C ASP A 120 21.92 -18.78 -16.93
N ASP A 121 20.63 -18.60 -17.22
CA ASP A 121 20.03 -18.53 -18.56
C ASP A 121 20.34 -17.20 -19.27
N ASP A 122 20.73 -17.27 -20.55
CA ASP A 122 21.14 -16.09 -21.31
C ASP A 122 19.96 -15.17 -21.67
N ASP A 123 18.75 -15.70 -21.82
CA ASP A 123 17.54 -14.88 -22.04
C ASP A 123 17.18 -14.10 -20.76
N ASP A 124 17.36 -14.71 -19.58
CA ASP A 124 17.19 -14.03 -18.29
C ASP A 124 18.20 -12.89 -18.12
N LYS A 125 19.48 -13.14 -18.42
CA LYS A 125 20.52 -12.09 -18.42
C LYS A 125 20.19 -10.95 -19.38
N ALA A 126 19.74 -11.27 -20.60
CA ALA A 126 19.36 -10.27 -21.58
C ALA A 126 18.18 -9.40 -21.09
N THR A 127 17.20 -10.02 -20.43
CA THR A 127 16.06 -9.35 -19.80
C THR A 127 16.51 -8.42 -18.67
N ILE A 128 17.33 -8.90 -17.74
CA ILE A 128 17.91 -8.11 -16.65
C ILE A 128 18.72 -6.93 -17.20
N THR A 129 19.52 -7.16 -18.25
CA THR A 129 20.30 -6.12 -18.92
C THR A 129 19.41 -5.04 -19.52
N ALA A 130 18.29 -5.41 -20.13
CA ALA A 130 17.34 -4.47 -20.71
C ALA A 130 16.69 -3.58 -19.64
N LEU A 131 16.26 -4.19 -18.53
CA LEU A 131 15.72 -3.49 -17.36
C LEU A 131 16.75 -2.53 -16.75
N ARG A 132 18.00 -3.00 -16.56
CA ARG A 132 19.11 -2.16 -16.07
C ARG A 132 19.37 -0.96 -16.99
N LYS A 133 19.35 -1.16 -18.31
CA LYS A 133 19.48 -0.06 -19.29
C LYS A 133 18.32 0.94 -19.20
N ALA A 134 17.10 0.50 -18.89
CA ALA A 134 15.98 1.40 -18.67
C ALA A 134 16.23 2.34 -17.49
N ILE A 135 16.69 1.81 -16.35
CA ILE A 135 17.06 2.58 -15.15
C ILE A 135 18.21 3.55 -15.41
N LEU A 136 19.24 3.11 -16.14
CA LEU A 136 20.37 3.99 -16.50
C LEU A 136 19.91 5.14 -17.42
N ARG A 137 18.92 4.92 -18.29
CA ARG A 137 18.33 6.01 -19.09
C ARG A 137 17.55 6.99 -18.21
N GLU A 138 16.82 6.48 -17.21
CA GLU A 138 16.12 7.31 -16.24
C GLU A 138 17.10 8.17 -15.44
N LEU A 139 18.15 7.59 -14.86
CA LEU A 139 19.23 8.34 -14.19
C LEU A 139 19.82 9.45 -15.06
N ASN A 140 20.04 9.20 -16.35
CA ASN A 140 20.50 10.22 -17.29
C ASN A 140 19.47 11.34 -17.53
N LEU A 141 18.17 11.00 -17.54
CA LEU A 141 17.10 12.00 -17.61
C LEU A 141 17.09 12.86 -16.34
N HIS A 142 17.20 12.27 -15.15
CA HIS A 142 17.36 13.03 -13.90
C HIS A 142 18.57 13.95 -14.01
N ALA A 143 19.76 13.44 -14.36
CA ALA A 143 20.97 14.24 -14.50
C ALA A 143 20.81 15.44 -15.47
N SER A 144 20.09 15.25 -16.59
CA SER A 144 19.82 16.35 -17.53
C SER A 144 18.92 17.44 -16.94
N VAL A 145 17.88 17.06 -16.19
CA VAL A 145 17.00 18.00 -15.47
C VAL A 145 17.77 18.70 -14.35
N LEU A 146 18.62 17.96 -13.64
CA LEU A 146 19.46 18.49 -12.57
C LEU A 146 20.46 19.52 -13.10
N GLN A 147 20.99 19.32 -14.31
CA GLN A 147 21.88 20.28 -14.97
C GLN A 147 21.15 21.60 -15.31
N GLU A 148 19.87 21.56 -15.67
CA GLU A 148 19.05 22.76 -15.88
C GLU A 148 18.85 23.58 -14.59
N TRP A 149 18.96 22.94 -13.42
CA TRP A 149 18.93 23.61 -12.12
C TRP A 149 20.28 24.18 -11.68
N GLY A 150 21.33 23.98 -12.48
CA GLY A 150 22.66 24.55 -12.28
C GLY A 150 23.51 23.86 -11.21
N VAL A 151 22.96 22.89 -10.47
CA VAL A 151 23.69 22.12 -9.44
C VAL A 151 23.18 20.68 -9.37
N ASP A 152 24.10 19.73 -9.26
CA ASP A 152 23.81 18.31 -9.03
C ASP A 152 23.40 18.08 -7.56
N PRO A 153 22.11 17.85 -7.26
CA PRO A 153 21.63 17.76 -5.89
C PRO A 153 22.11 16.50 -5.17
N THR A 154 22.54 15.46 -5.89
CA THR A 154 23.07 14.23 -5.27
C THR A 154 24.37 14.49 -4.51
N LYS A 155 25.11 15.54 -4.88
CA LYS A 155 26.35 15.96 -4.21
C LYS A 155 26.11 16.83 -2.99
N GLU A 156 24.97 17.49 -2.92
CA GLU A 156 24.60 18.37 -1.81
C GLU A 156 23.72 17.67 -0.78
N ILE A 157 22.87 16.74 -1.24
CA ILE A 157 21.84 16.09 -0.45
C ILE A 157 22.25 14.62 -0.25
N PRO A 158 22.77 14.25 0.93
CA PRO A 158 23.10 12.86 1.23
C PRO A 158 21.82 12.00 1.27
N PRO A 159 21.95 10.67 1.13
CA PRO A 159 20.81 9.78 1.27
C PRO A 159 20.20 9.91 2.67
N SER A 160 18.88 10.02 2.72
CA SER A 160 18.11 10.04 3.96
C SER A 160 18.17 8.66 4.66
N PRO A 161 17.85 8.56 5.96
CA PRO A 161 17.78 7.26 6.64
C PRO A 161 16.85 6.26 5.95
N ALA A 162 15.72 6.71 5.38
CA ALA A 162 14.80 5.85 4.64
C ALA A 162 15.43 5.35 3.32
N THR A 163 16.08 6.26 2.58
CA THR A 163 16.81 5.92 1.36
C THR A 163 17.92 4.91 1.64
N THR A 164 18.78 5.17 2.63
CA THR A 164 19.86 4.26 3.02
C THR A 164 19.33 2.89 3.42
N LYS A 165 18.28 2.85 4.26
CA LYS A 165 17.65 1.60 4.68
C LYS A 165 17.15 0.78 3.48
N TYR A 166 16.55 1.44 2.48
CA TYR A 166 16.07 0.75 1.30
C TYR A 166 17.23 0.27 0.40
N THR A 167 18.22 1.13 0.13
CA THR A 167 19.37 0.73 -0.69
C THR A 167 20.19 -0.38 -0.04
N ASP A 168 20.34 -0.36 1.28
CA ASP A 168 21.06 -1.41 2.02
C ASP A 168 20.31 -2.73 1.98
N PHE A 169 18.99 -2.72 2.15
CA PHE A 169 18.14 -3.91 1.99
C PHE A 169 18.30 -4.52 0.59
N LEU A 170 18.23 -3.69 -0.44
CA LEU A 170 18.31 -4.15 -1.81
C LEU A 170 19.68 -4.74 -2.14
N LEU A 171 20.75 -4.03 -1.80
CA LEU A 171 22.13 -4.51 -2.04
C LEU A 171 22.47 -5.73 -1.18
N ALA A 172 21.99 -5.81 0.07
CA ALA A 172 22.15 -7.01 0.89
C ALA A 172 21.48 -8.22 0.24
N THR A 173 20.25 -8.06 -0.27
CA THR A 173 19.53 -9.10 -1.00
C THR A 173 20.32 -9.53 -2.25
N ALA A 174 20.84 -8.57 -3.02
CA ALA A 174 21.65 -8.83 -4.21
C ALA A 174 22.98 -9.55 -3.91
N THR A 175 23.53 -9.39 -2.70
CA THR A 175 24.70 -10.17 -2.24
C THR A 175 24.33 -11.56 -1.69
N GLY A 176 23.05 -11.94 -1.72
CA GLY A 176 22.56 -13.21 -1.16
C GLY A 176 22.37 -13.22 0.36
N LYS A 177 22.39 -12.06 1.03
CA LYS A 177 22.13 -11.95 2.47
C LYS A 177 20.64 -11.88 2.73
N VAL A 178 19.99 -13.03 2.71
CA VAL A 178 18.55 -13.17 2.97
C VAL A 178 18.34 -13.94 4.29
N ASP A 179 17.42 -13.48 5.15
CA ASP A 179 17.05 -14.09 6.45
C ASP A 179 18.15 -14.19 7.53
N GLY A 180 19.09 -13.24 7.58
CA GLY A 180 20.11 -13.20 8.66
C GLY A 180 21.14 -14.34 8.59
N GLY A 181 21.10 -15.16 7.54
CA GLY A 181 22.15 -16.10 7.20
C GLY A 181 23.45 -15.36 6.87
N LYS A 182 24.60 -15.91 7.31
CA LYS A 182 25.90 -15.43 6.82
C LYS A 182 25.95 -15.62 5.31
N ALA A 183 26.42 -14.60 4.58
CA ALA A 183 26.81 -14.78 3.18
C ALA A 183 27.70 -16.02 3.11
N SER A 184 27.27 -17.02 2.35
CA SER A 184 28.06 -18.23 2.17
C SER A 184 29.33 -17.87 1.41
N ASP A 185 30.45 -17.69 2.13
CA ASP A 185 31.81 -17.63 1.57
C ASP A 185 32.23 -18.97 0.89
N LYS A 186 31.33 -19.96 0.83
CA LYS A 186 31.55 -21.23 0.10
C LYS A 186 31.07 -21.11 -1.34
N MET A 187 31.78 -21.83 -2.21
CA MET A 187 31.52 -21.94 -3.65
C MET A 187 30.02 -21.98 -3.94
N VAL A 188 29.51 -20.86 -4.45
CA VAL A 188 28.10 -20.70 -4.83
C VAL A 188 27.88 -21.58 -6.06
N THR A 189 27.10 -22.64 -5.90
CA THR A 189 26.68 -23.49 -7.02
C THR A 189 25.88 -22.65 -8.03
N PRO A 190 25.85 -23.00 -9.32
CA PRO A 190 25.01 -22.30 -10.30
C PRO A 190 23.55 -22.17 -9.83
N PHE A 191 23.02 -23.21 -9.17
CA PHE A 191 21.68 -23.19 -8.59
C PHE A 191 21.52 -22.12 -7.51
N GLU A 192 22.48 -21.99 -6.57
CA GLU A 192 22.43 -20.94 -5.55
C GLU A 192 22.55 -19.54 -6.13
N LYS A 193 23.30 -19.36 -7.23
CA LYS A 193 23.35 -18.08 -7.96
C LYS A 193 21.99 -17.73 -8.54
N THR A 194 21.35 -18.65 -9.27
CA THR A 194 20.01 -18.40 -9.85
C THR A 194 18.99 -18.03 -8.77
N LYS A 195 19.10 -18.61 -7.57
CA LYS A 195 18.27 -18.21 -6.42
C LYS A 195 18.51 -16.78 -5.96
N ILE A 196 19.76 -16.32 -5.90
CA ILE A 196 20.07 -14.92 -5.58
C ILE A 196 19.48 -13.99 -6.65
N ALA A 197 19.55 -14.34 -7.93
CA ALA A 197 18.89 -13.59 -8.99
C ALA A 197 17.37 -13.50 -8.76
N ALA A 198 16.72 -14.63 -8.46
CA ALA A 198 15.28 -14.67 -8.16
C ALA A 198 14.90 -13.81 -6.94
N TYR A 199 15.67 -13.88 -5.85
CA TYR A 199 15.46 -13.06 -4.65
C TYR A 199 15.65 -11.57 -4.92
N THR A 200 16.66 -11.22 -5.71
CA THR A 200 16.94 -9.83 -6.10
C THR A 200 15.81 -9.28 -6.97
N VAL A 201 15.41 -10.03 -8.01
CA VAL A 201 14.27 -9.67 -8.86
C VAL A 201 12.98 -9.55 -8.03
N GLY A 202 12.75 -10.47 -7.08
CA GLY A 202 11.63 -10.44 -6.15
C GLY A 202 11.59 -9.19 -5.26
N ALA A 203 12.74 -8.70 -4.80
CA ALA A 203 12.86 -7.46 -4.03
C ALA A 203 12.75 -6.18 -4.88
N MET A 204 13.02 -6.27 -6.19
CA MET A 204 13.00 -5.14 -7.14
C MET A 204 11.65 -4.95 -7.83
N THR A 205 10.93 -6.04 -8.08
CA THR A 205 9.60 -6.05 -8.75
C THR A 205 8.59 -5.07 -8.12
N PRO A 206 8.48 -4.95 -6.78
CA PRO A 206 7.49 -4.07 -6.14
C PRO A 206 7.64 -2.60 -6.55
N CYS A 207 8.88 -2.11 -6.66
CA CYS A 207 9.18 -0.74 -7.09
C CYS A 207 8.59 -0.47 -8.48
N MET A 208 8.92 -1.31 -9.46
CA MET A 208 8.46 -1.16 -10.84
C MET A 208 6.92 -1.21 -10.93
N ARG A 209 6.29 -2.17 -10.25
CA ARG A 209 4.83 -2.31 -10.26
C ARG A 209 4.13 -1.16 -9.51
N LEU A 210 4.65 -0.73 -8.36
CA LEU A 210 4.07 0.36 -7.58
C LEU A 210 4.13 1.69 -8.33
N TYR A 211 5.25 2.03 -8.97
CA TYR A 211 5.35 3.25 -9.76
C TYR A 211 4.39 3.23 -10.97
N ALA A 212 4.26 2.10 -11.66
CA ALA A 212 3.29 1.95 -12.76
C ALA A 212 1.84 2.13 -12.26
N TYR A 213 1.52 1.56 -11.09
CA TYR A 213 0.23 1.75 -10.43
C TYR A 213 -0.02 3.22 -10.07
N LEU A 214 0.93 3.87 -9.40
CA LEU A 214 0.82 5.27 -8.98
C LEU A 214 0.68 6.21 -10.18
N GLY A 215 1.46 6.03 -11.24
CA GLY A 215 1.35 6.84 -12.46
C GLY A 215 -0.07 6.80 -13.07
N LYS A 216 -0.66 5.61 -13.16
CA LYS A 216 -2.04 5.42 -13.62
C LYS A 216 -3.06 6.12 -12.73
N GLU A 217 -2.97 5.93 -11.41
CA GLU A 217 -3.86 6.57 -10.44
C GLU A 217 -3.78 8.11 -10.53
N LEU A 218 -2.57 8.64 -10.68
CA LEU A 218 -2.30 10.07 -10.70
C LEU A 218 -2.68 10.76 -12.03
N THR A 219 -2.85 10.00 -13.11
CA THR A 219 -3.31 10.52 -14.41
C THR A 219 -4.69 11.20 -14.30
N SER A 220 -5.50 10.81 -13.31
CA SER A 220 -6.78 11.46 -13.03
C SER A 220 -6.66 12.96 -12.70
N PHE A 221 -5.54 13.39 -12.11
CA PHE A 221 -5.29 14.79 -11.76
C PHE A 221 -4.85 15.63 -12.96
N LEU A 222 -4.13 15.04 -13.92
CA LEU A 222 -3.73 15.73 -15.15
C LEU A 222 -4.93 16.17 -16.00
N LYS A 223 -6.03 15.42 -15.94
CA LYS A 223 -7.26 15.77 -16.66
C LYS A 223 -7.95 17.02 -16.10
N GLN A 224 -7.56 17.45 -14.90
CA GLN A 224 -8.12 18.63 -14.22
C GLN A 224 -7.26 19.89 -14.41
N ASP A 225 -6.03 19.74 -14.91
CA ASP A 225 -5.06 20.83 -15.11
C ASP A 225 -4.05 20.47 -16.21
N GLU A 226 -4.21 21.06 -17.40
CA GLU A 226 -3.30 20.80 -18.53
C GLU A 226 -1.88 21.34 -18.30
N ASN A 227 -1.72 22.34 -17.42
CA ASN A 227 -0.46 23.00 -17.08
C ASN A 227 0.16 22.47 -15.78
N HIS A 228 -0.23 21.26 -15.36
CA HIS A 228 0.21 20.66 -14.11
C HIS A 228 1.75 20.61 -14.00
N PRO A 229 2.37 21.14 -12.93
CA PRO A 229 3.83 21.31 -12.86
C PRO A 229 4.61 19.99 -12.87
N TYR A 230 3.97 18.89 -12.44
CA TYR A 230 4.55 17.54 -12.40
C TYR A 230 4.01 16.60 -13.49
N LYS A 231 3.41 17.15 -14.55
CA LYS A 231 2.78 16.38 -15.63
C LYS A 231 3.68 15.30 -16.21
N LYS A 232 4.92 15.65 -16.55
CA LYS A 232 5.87 14.72 -17.17
C LYS A 232 6.27 13.57 -16.24
N TRP A 233 6.40 13.80 -14.93
CA TRP A 233 6.64 12.72 -13.96
C TRP A 233 5.46 11.73 -13.98
N ILE A 234 4.23 12.24 -13.88
CA ILE A 234 3.01 11.41 -13.91
C ILE A 234 2.89 10.65 -15.24
N GLU A 235 3.07 11.32 -16.38
CA GLU A 235 3.00 10.70 -17.71
C GLU A 235 4.09 9.65 -17.94
N THR A 236 5.28 9.80 -17.35
CA THR A 236 6.37 8.83 -17.48
C THR A 236 5.97 7.49 -16.85
N TYR A 237 5.55 7.50 -15.59
CA TYR A 237 5.14 6.28 -14.89
C TYR A 237 3.78 5.75 -15.33
N ALA A 238 2.92 6.59 -15.92
CA ALA A 238 1.67 6.16 -16.54
C ALA A 238 1.85 5.61 -17.97
N SER A 239 3.04 5.72 -18.56
CA SER A 239 3.28 5.37 -19.95
C SER A 239 3.22 3.85 -20.18
N SER A 240 2.85 3.45 -21.40
CA SER A 240 2.90 2.03 -21.80
C SER A 240 4.32 1.46 -21.70
N GLY A 241 5.34 2.26 -22.03
CA GLY A 241 6.73 1.79 -21.94
C GLY A 241 7.19 1.51 -20.51
N PHE A 242 6.67 2.24 -19.51
CA PHE A 242 6.95 1.92 -18.11
C PHE A 242 6.17 0.69 -17.64
N GLU A 243 4.90 0.56 -18.06
CA GLU A 243 4.10 -0.66 -17.82
C GLU A 243 4.75 -1.90 -18.44
N ASP A 244 5.30 -1.80 -19.64
CA ASP A 244 6.00 -2.90 -20.31
C ASP A 244 7.23 -3.34 -19.51
N ASN A 245 8.00 -2.41 -18.93
CA ASN A 245 9.12 -2.75 -18.05
C ASN A 245 8.64 -3.42 -16.75
N ALA A 246 7.51 -2.97 -16.18
CA ALA A 246 6.92 -3.58 -14.99
C ALA A 246 6.43 -5.01 -15.27
N LEU A 247 5.78 -5.24 -16.41
CA LEU A 247 5.40 -6.58 -16.85
C LEU A 247 6.62 -7.45 -17.11
N GLN A 248 7.67 -6.91 -17.73
CA GLN A 248 8.88 -7.65 -18.04
C GLN A 248 9.61 -8.17 -16.78
N ILE A 249 9.70 -7.37 -15.72
CA ILE A 249 10.29 -7.85 -14.46
C ILE A 249 9.38 -8.87 -13.74
N GLU A 250 8.06 -8.73 -13.85
CA GLU A 250 7.11 -9.71 -13.28
C GLU A 250 7.17 -11.05 -14.00
N GLU A 251 7.23 -11.05 -15.34
CA GLU A 251 7.41 -12.26 -16.15
C GLU A 251 8.74 -12.95 -15.83
N LEU A 252 9.81 -12.16 -15.64
CA LEU A 252 11.11 -12.68 -15.19
C LEU A 252 11.01 -13.30 -13.78
N LEU A 253 10.33 -12.63 -12.84
CA LEU A 253 10.09 -13.16 -11.50
C LEU A 253 9.32 -14.50 -11.57
N ASP A 254 8.28 -14.55 -12.40
CA ASP A 254 7.48 -15.76 -12.61
C ASP A 254 8.33 -16.90 -13.17
N LYS A 255 9.17 -16.63 -14.18
CA LYS A 255 10.09 -17.61 -14.76
C LYS A 255 11.10 -18.13 -13.74
N LEU A 256 11.76 -17.24 -13.00
CA LEU A 256 12.76 -17.60 -11.99
C LEU A 256 12.13 -18.34 -10.79
N SER A 257 10.83 -18.16 -10.55
CA SER A 257 10.09 -18.82 -9.47
C SER A 257 9.74 -20.28 -9.75
N VAL A 258 9.75 -20.73 -11.02
CA VAL A 258 9.32 -22.09 -11.40
C VAL A 258 10.15 -23.19 -10.75
N SER A 259 11.46 -22.97 -10.58
CA SER A 259 12.39 -23.96 -10.03
C SER A 259 12.55 -23.89 -8.52
N LEU A 260 11.84 -22.99 -7.84
CA LEU A 260 11.97 -22.76 -6.40
C LEU A 260 11.05 -23.67 -5.58
N THR A 261 11.52 -24.02 -4.39
CA THR A 261 10.71 -24.72 -3.38
C THR A 261 9.70 -23.78 -2.72
N GLY A 262 8.71 -24.33 -2.02
CA GLY A 262 7.73 -23.53 -1.27
C GLY A 262 8.37 -22.57 -0.27
N GLU A 263 9.40 -23.04 0.47
CA GLU A 263 10.14 -22.20 1.43
C GLU A 263 10.88 -21.04 0.73
N GLU A 264 11.47 -21.29 -0.44
CA GLU A 264 12.17 -20.26 -1.22
C GLU A 264 11.19 -19.24 -1.82
N LEU A 265 9.97 -19.66 -2.19
CA LEU A 265 8.90 -18.74 -2.62
C LEU A 265 8.37 -17.89 -1.45
N GLU A 266 8.28 -18.45 -0.24
CA GLU A 266 7.93 -17.67 0.96
C GLU A 266 8.96 -16.58 1.25
N ILE A 267 10.25 -16.88 1.04
CA ILE A 267 11.33 -15.89 1.15
C ILE A 267 11.12 -14.74 0.16
N ILE A 268 10.83 -15.04 -1.12
CA ILE A 268 10.50 -14.00 -2.11
C ILE A 268 9.31 -13.16 -1.66
N GLY A 269 8.24 -13.80 -1.16
CA GLY A 269 7.07 -13.09 -0.65
C GLY A 269 7.42 -12.11 0.47
N LYS A 270 8.28 -12.51 1.42
CA LYS A 270 8.78 -11.62 2.49
C LYS A 270 9.62 -10.47 1.95
N LEU A 271 10.51 -10.73 0.99
CA LEU A 271 11.32 -9.70 0.33
C LEU A 271 10.45 -8.68 -0.41
N TYR A 272 9.45 -9.17 -1.15
CA TYR A 272 8.48 -8.35 -1.86
C TYR A 272 7.71 -7.44 -0.90
N GLN A 273 7.19 -8.01 0.19
CA GLN A 273 6.47 -7.26 1.22
C GLN A 273 7.38 -6.22 1.91
N GLN A 274 8.63 -6.59 2.21
CA GLN A 274 9.59 -5.68 2.83
C GLN A 274 9.92 -4.50 1.90
N ALA A 275 10.09 -4.74 0.61
CA ALA A 275 10.26 -3.69 -0.39
C ALA A 275 9.04 -2.76 -0.46
N MET A 276 7.80 -3.29 -0.46
CA MET A 276 6.59 -2.45 -0.40
C MET A 276 6.53 -1.55 0.85
N ARG A 277 6.97 -2.05 2.00
CA ARG A 277 7.06 -1.24 3.23
C ARG A 277 8.12 -0.14 3.10
N LEU A 278 9.27 -0.47 2.52
CA LEU A 278 10.35 0.48 2.28
C LEU A 278 9.96 1.56 1.27
N GLU A 279 9.14 1.24 0.26
CA GLU A 279 8.53 2.22 -0.64
C GLU A 279 7.65 3.22 0.11
N VAL A 280 6.77 2.73 0.99
CA VAL A 280 5.93 3.60 1.83
C VAL A 280 6.81 4.49 2.72
N GLU A 281 7.83 3.94 3.35
CA GLU A 281 8.79 4.71 4.15
C GLU A 281 9.55 5.75 3.30
N PHE A 282 9.96 5.38 2.09
CA PHE A 282 10.66 6.27 1.16
C PHE A 282 9.79 7.46 0.78
N PHE A 283 8.54 7.25 0.37
CA PHE A 283 7.60 8.35 0.07
C PHE A 283 7.22 9.16 1.32
N SER A 284 7.09 8.52 2.48
CA SER A 284 6.72 9.19 3.73
C SER A 284 7.84 10.07 4.28
N ALA A 285 9.10 9.72 4.01
CA ALA A 285 10.27 10.49 4.43
C ALA A 285 10.53 11.73 3.56
N GLN A 286 9.84 11.86 2.41
CA GLN A 286 10.02 13.02 1.54
C GLN A 286 9.50 14.29 2.20
N LEU A 287 10.29 15.35 2.09
CA LEU A 287 10.01 16.61 2.77
C LEU A 287 8.77 17.29 2.19
N VAL A 288 7.84 17.68 3.06
CA VAL A 288 6.70 18.53 2.74
C VAL A 288 6.66 19.68 3.76
N ASP A 289 7.42 20.74 3.48
CA ASP A 289 7.59 21.90 4.39
C ASP A 289 6.34 22.78 4.55
N GLN A 290 5.28 22.43 3.83
CA GLN A 290 4.10 23.26 3.64
C GLN A 290 2.87 22.57 4.16
N HIS A 291 2.09 23.30 4.96
CA HIS A 291 0.75 22.87 5.32
C HIS A 291 -0.16 23.00 4.10
N ILE A 292 -0.37 21.90 3.38
CA ILE A 292 -1.29 21.87 2.24
C ILE A 292 -2.59 21.19 2.65
N VAL A 293 -3.70 21.83 2.30
CA VAL A 293 -4.99 21.16 2.19
C VAL A 293 -5.18 20.83 0.72
N THR A 294 -4.92 19.58 0.34
CA THR A 294 -5.11 19.11 -1.03
C THR A 294 -6.52 18.56 -1.18
N PRO A 295 -7.43 19.23 -1.90
CA PRO A 295 -8.68 18.61 -2.27
C PRO A 295 -8.39 17.47 -3.25
N LEU A 296 -8.64 16.23 -2.83
CA LEU A 296 -8.59 15.05 -3.72
C LEU A 296 -9.65 15.12 -4.84
N SER A 297 -10.64 16.00 -4.69
CA SER A 297 -11.59 16.41 -5.71
C SER A 297 -11.94 17.89 -5.52
N ARG A 298 -11.99 18.67 -6.61
CA ARG A 298 -12.31 20.11 -6.59
C ARG A 298 -13.81 20.40 -6.42
N TYR A 299 -14.60 19.48 -5.85
CA TYR A 299 -16.02 19.72 -5.60
C TYR A 299 -16.19 20.36 -4.22
N CYS A 300 -16.00 21.67 -4.15
CA CYS A 300 -16.33 22.47 -2.97
C CYS A 300 -17.53 23.36 -3.31
N ASP A 301 -18.74 22.80 -3.17
CA ASP A 301 -19.93 23.63 -3.02
C ASP A 301 -20.00 24.08 -1.55
N THR A 302 -20.00 25.39 -1.35
CA THR A 302 -20.00 26.08 -0.04
C THR A 302 -21.22 25.76 0.82
N LYS A 303 -22.22 25.04 0.27
CA LYS A 303 -23.42 24.61 0.99
C LYS A 303 -23.21 23.32 1.80
N TYR A 304 -22.13 22.57 1.58
CA TYR A 304 -21.89 21.28 2.26
C TYR A 304 -20.99 21.43 3.49
N ASN A 305 -21.36 20.74 4.57
CA ASN A 305 -20.53 20.62 5.77
C ASN A 305 -19.21 19.89 5.46
N LEU A 306 -18.12 20.27 6.12
CA LEU A 306 -16.88 19.53 6.02
C LEU A 306 -17.01 18.21 6.78
N LEU A 307 -17.01 17.11 6.02
CA LEU A 307 -17.24 15.76 6.53
C LEU A 307 -15.94 14.96 6.50
N ILE A 308 -15.49 14.50 7.67
CA ILE A 308 -14.27 13.70 7.81
C ILE A 308 -14.66 12.25 8.04
N PHE A 309 -14.30 11.38 7.11
CA PHE A 309 -14.38 9.93 7.27
C PHE A 309 -12.99 9.35 7.49
N CYS A 310 -12.83 8.59 8.56
CA CYS A 310 -11.58 7.96 8.95
C CYS A 310 -11.81 6.46 9.13
N ASP A 311 -11.00 5.63 8.48
CA ASP A 311 -10.96 4.19 8.74
C ASP A 311 -10.02 3.93 9.93
N PHE A 312 -10.53 3.40 11.02
CA PHE A 312 -9.79 3.30 12.28
C PHE A 312 -8.57 2.38 12.17
N ASP A 313 -8.75 1.16 11.69
CA ASP A 313 -7.70 0.15 11.63
C ASP A 313 -6.66 0.48 10.55
N LEU A 314 -7.11 1.02 9.41
CA LEU A 314 -6.22 1.41 8.34
C LEU A 314 -5.46 2.70 8.67
N THR A 315 -6.09 3.71 9.27
CA THR A 315 -5.48 5.05 9.38
C THR A 315 -5.06 5.45 10.77
N CYS A 316 -5.68 4.89 11.82
CA CYS A 316 -5.41 5.31 13.20
C CYS A 316 -4.49 4.36 13.94
N THR A 317 -4.63 3.05 13.80
CA THR A 317 -3.86 2.08 14.60
C THR A 317 -2.60 1.59 13.88
N VAL A 318 -1.58 1.23 14.67
CA VAL A 318 -0.38 0.56 14.15
C VAL A 318 -0.64 -0.94 13.98
N VAL A 319 -1.43 -1.52 14.87
CA VAL A 319 -1.82 -2.93 14.90
C VAL A 319 -3.33 -3.05 14.68
N ASP A 320 -3.76 -4.14 14.03
CA ASP A 320 -5.17 -4.46 13.84
C ASP A 320 -5.90 -4.53 15.20
N SER A 321 -6.96 -3.73 15.36
CA SER A 321 -7.68 -3.63 16.63
C SER A 321 -8.50 -4.89 16.95
N SER A 322 -8.92 -5.66 15.94
CA SER A 322 -9.60 -6.94 16.12
C SER A 322 -8.66 -8.00 16.70
N ALA A 323 -7.39 -8.02 16.26
CA ALA A 323 -6.36 -8.91 16.82
C ALA A 323 -6.07 -8.56 18.28
N VAL A 324 -6.06 -7.28 18.64
CA VAL A 324 -5.92 -6.83 20.03
C VAL A 324 -7.10 -7.31 20.88
N LEU A 325 -8.34 -7.22 20.38
CA LEU A 325 -9.51 -7.77 21.08
C LEU A 325 -9.41 -9.27 21.33
N ALA A 326 -8.94 -10.03 20.33
CA ALA A 326 -8.76 -11.47 20.46
C ALA A 326 -7.75 -11.83 21.56
N GLU A 327 -6.63 -11.11 21.62
CA GLU A 327 -5.64 -11.31 22.69
C GLU A 327 -6.22 -10.99 24.08
N ILE A 328 -7.02 -9.93 24.21
CA ILE A 328 -7.70 -9.62 25.47
C ILE A 328 -8.67 -10.73 25.88
N ALA A 329 -9.44 -11.27 24.94
CA ALA A 329 -10.33 -12.41 25.18
C ALA A 329 -9.54 -13.61 25.73
N ILE A 330 -8.42 -13.94 25.09
CA ILE A 330 -7.54 -15.03 25.52
C ILE A 330 -6.98 -14.79 26.93
N LEU A 331 -6.49 -13.58 27.22
CA LEU A 331 -5.93 -13.21 28.53
C LEU A 331 -6.99 -13.16 29.64
N SER A 332 -8.17 -12.62 29.34
CA SER A 332 -9.29 -12.53 30.29
C SER A 332 -9.76 -13.92 30.71
N TYR A 333 -9.79 -14.86 29.75
CA TYR A 333 -10.10 -16.26 30.02
C TYR A 333 -9.07 -16.91 30.94
N GLN A 334 -7.77 -16.73 30.66
CA GLN A 334 -6.68 -17.23 31.52
C GLN A 334 -6.77 -16.69 32.96
N LYS A 335 -7.11 -15.41 33.13
CA LYS A 335 -7.28 -14.78 34.44
C LYS A 335 -8.48 -15.32 35.22
N SER A 336 -9.57 -15.66 34.52
CA SER A 336 -10.75 -16.27 35.14
C SER A 336 -10.51 -17.71 35.63
N SER A 337 -9.61 -18.45 34.97
CA SER A 337 -9.24 -19.82 35.37
C SER A 337 -8.25 -19.88 36.54
N GLN A 338 -7.45 -18.84 36.82
CA GLN A 338 -6.49 -18.84 37.93
C GLN A 338 -7.12 -18.97 39.34
N GLY A 339 -8.45 -18.94 39.45
CA GLY A 339 -9.18 -19.24 40.68
C GLY A 339 -9.40 -20.74 40.97
N GLY A 340 -9.03 -21.66 40.07
CA GLY A 340 -9.20 -23.10 40.22
C GLY A 340 -8.03 -23.90 39.65
N ALA A 341 -7.55 -24.89 40.40
CA ALA A 341 -6.34 -25.66 40.06
C ALA A 341 -6.52 -26.55 38.81
N ASP A 342 -6.02 -26.14 37.64
CA ASP A 342 -5.35 -27.04 36.67
C ASP A 342 -4.66 -26.31 35.48
N SER A 343 -3.35 -26.04 35.60
CA SER A 343 -2.57 -25.24 34.62
C SER A 343 -2.41 -25.86 33.21
N SER A 344 -2.62 -27.18 33.07
CA SER A 344 -2.53 -27.93 31.80
C SER A 344 -3.79 -27.76 30.92
N LEU A 345 -4.96 -27.77 31.57
CA LEU A 345 -6.26 -27.64 30.90
C LEU A 345 -6.45 -26.23 30.32
N ASP A 346 -5.94 -25.22 31.02
CA ASP A 346 -6.03 -23.80 30.62
C ASP A 346 -5.16 -23.48 29.38
N ARG A 347 -3.98 -24.10 29.25
CA ARG A 347 -3.14 -23.95 28.05
C ARG A 347 -3.81 -24.53 26.81
N THR A 348 -4.41 -25.71 26.93
CA THR A 348 -5.14 -26.36 25.84
C THR A 348 -6.37 -25.56 25.40
N LYS A 349 -7.12 -24.99 26.35
CA LYS A 349 -8.28 -24.13 26.05
C LYS A 349 -7.89 -22.78 25.44
N SER A 350 -6.81 -22.16 25.91
CA SER A 350 -6.26 -20.93 25.33
C SER A 350 -5.75 -21.14 23.90
N ALA A 351 -5.09 -22.28 23.64
CA ALA A 351 -4.69 -22.68 22.29
C ALA A 351 -5.91 -22.88 21.36
N ASN A 352 -7.00 -23.45 21.89
CA ASN A 352 -8.25 -23.62 21.14
C ASN A 352 -8.90 -22.27 20.76
N LEU A 353 -8.90 -21.27 21.66
CA LEU A 353 -9.40 -19.92 21.35
C LEU A 353 -8.57 -19.23 20.27
N ARG A 354 -7.23 -19.33 20.37
CA ARG A 354 -6.32 -18.78 19.36
C ARG A 354 -6.52 -19.45 17.99
N HIS A 355 -6.68 -20.77 17.97
CA HIS A 355 -6.99 -21.52 16.76
C HIS A 355 -8.34 -21.09 16.17
N LEU A 356 -9.38 -20.97 16.99
CA LEU A 356 -10.71 -20.53 16.56
C LEU A 356 -10.68 -19.11 15.97
N TRP A 357 -9.95 -18.19 16.60
CA TRP A 357 -9.74 -16.84 16.08
C TRP A 357 -9.05 -16.86 14.72
N ASN A 358 -7.95 -17.61 14.58
CA ASN A 358 -7.23 -17.72 13.31
C ASN A 358 -8.11 -18.28 12.21
N MET A 359 -8.93 -19.30 12.50
CA MET A 359 -9.90 -19.84 11.56
C MET A 359 -10.92 -18.80 11.10
N LEU A 360 -11.50 -18.03 12.03
CA LEU A 360 -12.46 -16.97 11.71
C LEU A 360 -11.82 -15.85 10.89
N SER A 361 -10.60 -15.44 11.23
CA SER A 361 -9.85 -14.40 10.53
C SER A 361 -9.49 -14.81 9.09
N ASN A 362 -9.04 -16.05 8.90
CA ASN A 362 -8.75 -16.59 7.57
C ASN A 362 -10.02 -16.63 6.71
N GLN A 363 -11.13 -17.14 7.27
CA GLN A 363 -12.41 -17.18 6.56
C GLN A 363 -12.91 -15.77 6.20
N TYR A 364 -12.78 -14.80 7.11
CA TYR A 364 -13.12 -13.40 6.84
C TYR A 364 -12.32 -12.86 5.66
N THR A 365 -11.00 -13.08 5.64
CA THR A 365 -10.12 -12.59 4.58
C THR A 365 -10.52 -13.16 3.21
N GLU A 366 -10.73 -14.47 3.12
CA GLU A 366 -11.15 -15.12 1.88
C GLU A 366 -12.54 -14.64 1.39
N ASP A 367 -13.50 -14.52 2.29
CA ASP A 367 -14.84 -14.09 1.94
C ASP A 367 -14.89 -12.60 1.58
N TYR A 368 -14.09 -11.77 2.25
CA TYR A 368 -13.93 -10.34 1.95
C TYR A 368 -13.37 -10.15 0.54
N GLU A 369 -12.32 -10.88 0.17
CA GLU A 369 -11.76 -10.82 -1.17
C GLU A 369 -12.79 -11.19 -2.24
N LYS A 370 -13.58 -12.24 -2.02
CA LYS A 370 -14.67 -12.64 -2.91
C LYS A 370 -15.76 -11.56 -2.99
N CYS A 371 -16.12 -10.95 -1.85
CA CYS A 371 -17.09 -9.87 -1.78
C CYS A 371 -16.61 -8.66 -2.60
N ILE A 372 -15.39 -8.17 -2.35
CA ILE A 372 -14.82 -7.04 -3.09
C ILE A 372 -14.69 -7.35 -4.58
N ALA A 373 -14.23 -8.56 -4.95
CA ALA A 373 -14.14 -8.96 -6.34
C ALA A 373 -15.52 -8.96 -7.05
N SER A 374 -16.59 -9.28 -6.34
CA SER A 374 -17.96 -9.21 -6.88
C SER A 374 -18.48 -7.78 -7.05
N LEU A 375 -17.95 -6.84 -6.27
CA LEU A 375 -18.36 -5.44 -6.26
C LEU A 375 -17.63 -4.58 -7.29
N LEU A 376 -16.40 -4.96 -7.65
CA LEU A 376 -15.58 -4.20 -8.59
C LEU A 376 -16.00 -4.53 -10.04
N PRO A 377 -16.50 -3.54 -10.81
CA PRO A 377 -16.83 -3.77 -12.21
C PRO A 377 -15.55 -4.11 -13.01
N PRO A 378 -15.66 -4.95 -14.06
CA PRO A 378 -14.52 -5.33 -14.89
C PRO A 378 -13.98 -4.17 -15.74
N GLU A 379 -14.79 -3.13 -15.96
CA GLU A 379 -14.42 -1.93 -16.71
C GLU A 379 -14.30 -0.70 -15.81
N GLU A 380 -13.38 0.20 -16.16
CA GLU A 380 -13.28 1.50 -15.48
C GLU A 380 -14.56 2.33 -15.65
N ALA A 381 -15.15 2.72 -14.52
CA ALA A 381 -16.35 3.55 -14.53
C ALA A 381 -16.08 4.93 -15.14
N ARG A 382 -16.86 5.30 -16.16
CA ARG A 382 -16.72 6.59 -16.87
C ARG A 382 -17.17 7.79 -16.03
N SER A 383 -18.03 7.57 -15.04
CA SER A 383 -18.57 8.57 -14.11
C SER A 383 -18.96 7.94 -12.78
N LEU A 384 -19.00 8.73 -11.70
CA LEU A 384 -19.47 8.30 -10.39
C LEU A 384 -20.97 8.02 -10.44
N ASP A 385 -21.33 6.75 -10.25
CA ASP A 385 -22.70 6.30 -10.06
C ASP A 385 -22.94 6.11 -8.56
N TYR A 386 -23.65 7.05 -7.96
CA TYR A 386 -23.96 7.02 -6.53
C TYR A 386 -24.89 5.86 -6.16
N ASP A 387 -25.78 5.45 -7.06
CA ASP A 387 -26.73 4.36 -6.80
C ASP A 387 -26.00 3.02 -6.83
N GLN A 388 -25.09 2.83 -7.78
CA GLN A 388 -24.26 1.63 -7.84
C GLN A 388 -23.31 1.54 -6.63
N LEU A 389 -22.69 2.67 -6.26
CA LEU A 389 -21.87 2.75 -5.05
C LEU A 389 -22.70 2.39 -3.81
N TYR A 390 -23.88 2.99 -3.66
CA TYR A 390 -24.76 2.73 -2.52
C TYR A 390 -25.15 1.25 -2.43
N LYS A 391 -25.56 0.63 -3.54
CA LYS A 391 -25.84 -0.82 -3.61
C LYS A 391 -24.61 -1.68 -3.26
N GLY A 392 -23.43 -1.27 -3.72
CA GLY A 392 -22.18 -1.96 -3.38
C GLY A 392 -21.88 -1.90 -1.88
N LEU A 393 -22.15 -0.76 -1.25
CA LEU A 393 -22.03 -0.60 0.20
C LEU A 393 -23.07 -1.43 0.97
N GLU A 394 -24.28 -1.63 0.43
CA GLU A 394 -25.28 -2.54 1.02
C GLU A 394 -24.84 -4.02 0.98
N VAL A 395 -24.20 -4.46 -0.10
CA VAL A 395 -23.65 -5.83 -0.16
C VAL A 395 -22.51 -6.00 0.84
N LEU A 396 -21.59 -5.01 0.89
CA LEU A 396 -20.51 -5.01 1.88
C LEU A 396 -21.06 -4.97 3.31
N SER A 397 -22.16 -4.26 3.53
CA SER A 397 -22.89 -4.22 4.79
C SER A 397 -23.32 -5.59 5.27
N GLU A 398 -24.03 -6.31 4.41
CA GLU A 398 -24.55 -7.63 4.77
C GLU A 398 -23.41 -8.63 4.97
N PHE A 399 -22.33 -8.54 4.19
CA PHE A 399 -21.11 -9.33 4.40
C PHE A 399 -20.53 -9.11 5.81
N GLU A 400 -20.33 -7.85 6.22
CA GLU A 400 -19.78 -7.53 7.54
C GLU A 400 -20.72 -7.99 8.66
N LYS A 401 -22.04 -7.80 8.54
CA LYS A 401 -23.01 -8.32 9.52
C LYS A 401 -22.88 -9.83 9.71
N LEU A 402 -22.76 -10.58 8.61
CA LEU A 402 -22.60 -12.04 8.66
C LEU A 402 -21.24 -12.43 9.27
N ALA A 403 -20.16 -11.71 8.96
CA ALA A 403 -18.87 -11.91 9.59
C ALA A 403 -18.94 -11.71 11.11
N ASN A 404 -19.61 -10.64 11.55
CA ASN A 404 -19.78 -10.31 12.96
C ASN A 404 -20.62 -11.37 13.68
N SER A 405 -21.71 -11.82 13.06
CA SER A 405 -22.54 -12.91 13.61
C SER A 405 -21.74 -14.20 13.81
N ARG A 406 -20.88 -14.59 12.86
CA ARG A 406 -20.02 -15.77 13.01
C ARG A 406 -19.10 -15.68 14.23
N VAL A 407 -18.56 -14.50 14.51
CA VAL A 407 -17.71 -14.27 15.68
C VAL A 407 -18.51 -14.35 16.98
N VAL A 408 -19.71 -13.75 17.01
CA VAL A 408 -20.63 -13.83 18.16
C VAL A 408 -21.02 -15.29 18.43
N ASP A 409 -21.45 -16.01 17.39
CA ASP A 409 -21.90 -17.42 17.49
C ASP A 409 -20.77 -18.36 17.92
N SER A 410 -19.52 -18.04 17.54
CA SER A 410 -18.34 -18.79 17.98
C SER A 410 -18.08 -18.70 19.49
N GLY A 411 -18.58 -17.64 20.14
CA GLY A 411 -18.32 -17.36 21.55
C GLY A 411 -16.86 -17.01 21.88
N VAL A 412 -16.01 -16.74 20.88
CA VAL A 412 -14.56 -16.48 21.08
C VAL A 412 -14.29 -15.27 22.00
N LEU A 413 -15.22 -14.31 22.06
CA LEU A 413 -15.13 -13.12 22.91
C LEU A 413 -15.89 -13.25 24.25
N ARG A 414 -16.43 -14.44 24.56
CA ARG A 414 -17.24 -14.65 25.77
C ARG A 414 -16.36 -14.52 27.03
N GLY A 415 -16.81 -13.70 27.99
CA GLY A 415 -16.10 -13.47 29.25
C GLY A 415 -15.22 -12.22 29.28
N MET A 416 -15.16 -11.47 28.18
CA MET A 416 -14.55 -10.13 28.19
C MET A 416 -15.39 -9.17 29.04
N ASN A 417 -14.75 -8.41 29.92
CA ASN A 417 -15.38 -7.32 30.65
C ASN A 417 -15.07 -5.97 29.97
N LEU A 418 -15.97 -5.00 30.14
CA LEU A 418 -15.87 -3.67 29.54
C LEU A 418 -14.64 -2.88 30.01
N ASP A 419 -14.18 -3.11 31.24
CA ASP A 419 -13.05 -2.36 31.80
C ASP A 419 -11.73 -2.79 31.16
N ASP A 420 -11.54 -4.09 30.90
CA ASP A 420 -10.36 -4.62 30.22
C ASP A 420 -10.34 -4.21 28.75
N ILE A 421 -11.50 -4.13 28.10
CA ILE A 421 -11.67 -3.56 26.75
C ILE A 421 -11.25 -2.09 26.71
N ARG A 422 -11.75 -1.27 27.65
CA ARG A 422 -11.41 0.16 27.69
C ARG A 422 -9.93 0.37 27.91
N LYS A 423 -9.33 -0.34 28.87
CA LYS A 423 -7.88 -0.28 29.13
C LYS A 423 -7.06 -0.66 27.90
N ALA A 424 -7.49 -1.69 27.17
CA ALA A 424 -6.77 -2.07 25.97
C ALA A 424 -6.86 -1.01 24.88
N GLY A 425 -8.01 -0.35 24.72
CA GLY A 425 -8.13 0.77 23.80
C GLY A 425 -7.24 1.95 24.22
N GLU A 426 -7.14 2.27 25.52
CA GLU A 426 -6.20 3.28 26.03
C GLU A 426 -4.72 2.94 25.74
N LEU A 427 -4.41 1.64 25.64
CA LEU A 427 -3.08 1.11 25.34
C LEU A 427 -2.85 0.89 23.83
N LEU A 428 -3.84 1.11 22.97
CA LEU A 428 -3.68 0.97 21.52
C LEU A 428 -2.61 1.97 21.04
N ILE A 429 -1.63 1.43 20.31
CA ILE A 429 -0.61 2.23 19.67
C ILE A 429 -1.22 2.83 18.41
N LEU A 430 -1.42 4.15 18.43
CA LEU A 430 -1.89 4.91 17.28
C LEU A 430 -0.72 5.37 16.41
N GLN A 431 -1.00 5.60 15.13
CA GLN A 431 -0.07 6.22 14.20
C GLN A 431 0.39 7.59 14.70
N ASP A 432 1.63 7.95 14.38
CA ASP A 432 2.20 9.23 14.80
C ASP A 432 1.34 10.40 14.35
N GLY A 433 1.09 11.35 15.27
CA GLY A 433 0.26 12.52 15.01
C GLY A 433 -1.27 12.24 15.01
N CYS A 434 -1.73 10.99 14.95
CA CYS A 434 -3.15 10.64 14.90
C CYS A 434 -3.95 11.26 16.06
N LYS A 435 -3.51 11.04 17.30
CA LYS A 435 -4.17 11.61 18.49
C LYS A 435 -4.21 13.14 18.45
N SER A 436 -3.11 13.76 18.04
CA SER A 436 -3.01 15.23 17.94
C SER A 436 -3.96 15.81 16.88
N PHE A 437 -4.15 15.09 15.77
CA PHE A 437 -5.05 15.46 14.68
C PHE A 437 -6.51 15.49 15.17
N PHE A 438 -6.98 14.41 15.79
CA PHE A 438 -8.35 14.36 16.31
C PHE A 438 -8.58 15.35 17.46
N GLN A 439 -7.59 15.55 18.34
CA GLN A 439 -7.66 16.59 19.37
C GLN A 439 -7.74 18.00 18.80
N LYS A 440 -7.08 18.27 17.66
CA LYS A 440 -7.15 19.57 16.99
C LYS A 440 -8.50 19.78 16.31
N ILE A 441 -9.02 18.74 15.64
CA ILE A 441 -10.37 18.76 15.05
C ILE A 441 -11.40 19.10 16.12
N ASP A 442 -11.33 18.45 17.27
CA ASP A 442 -12.32 18.61 18.36
C ASP A 442 -12.43 20.08 18.78
N LYS A 443 -11.27 20.71 18.97
CA LYS A 443 -11.16 22.14 19.33
C LYS A 443 -11.68 23.09 18.25
N THR A 444 -11.64 22.68 16.99
CA THR A 444 -12.05 23.52 15.86
C THR A 444 -13.45 23.20 15.33
N ARG A 445 -14.09 22.16 15.88
CA ARG A 445 -15.28 21.54 15.30
C ARG A 445 -16.45 22.52 15.18
N ASP A 446 -16.78 23.18 16.29
CA ASP A 446 -17.92 24.09 16.38
C ASP A 446 -17.73 25.33 15.48
N ASN A 447 -16.49 25.77 15.31
CA ASN A 447 -16.15 26.93 14.48
C ASN A 447 -16.26 26.65 12.98
N LEU A 448 -16.10 25.38 12.57
CA LEU A 448 -16.03 24.97 11.17
C LEU A 448 -17.21 24.10 10.73
N ASN A 449 -18.20 23.89 11.61
CA ASN A 449 -19.35 23.01 11.38
C ASN A 449 -18.92 21.62 10.85
N LEU A 450 -17.91 21.05 11.52
CA LEU A 450 -17.26 19.79 11.15
C LEU A 450 -18.03 18.58 11.68
N ASP A 451 -18.27 17.61 10.83
CA ASP A 451 -18.75 16.27 11.23
C ASP A 451 -17.66 15.23 10.99
N VAL A 452 -17.40 14.42 12.02
CA VAL A 452 -16.33 13.42 11.99
C VAL A 452 -16.92 12.04 12.28
N HIS A 453 -16.62 11.13 11.35
CA HIS A 453 -17.11 9.77 11.31
C HIS A 453 -15.90 8.84 11.33
N ILE A 454 -15.75 8.10 12.43
CA ILE A 454 -14.76 7.02 12.53
C ILE A 454 -15.47 5.74 12.14
N LEU A 455 -14.89 5.06 11.16
CA LEU A 455 -15.36 3.85 10.52
C LEU A 455 -14.45 2.71 10.94
N SER A 456 -15.00 1.60 11.39
CA SER A 456 -14.21 0.42 11.73
C SER A 456 -15.06 -0.83 11.53
N TYR A 457 -14.39 -1.91 11.13
CA TYR A 457 -14.94 -3.27 11.15
C TYR A 457 -14.77 -3.91 12.54
N CYS A 458 -14.02 -3.28 13.45
CA CYS A 458 -13.90 -3.69 14.84
C CYS A 458 -15.26 -3.58 15.55
N TRP A 459 -15.69 -4.69 16.14
CA TRP A 459 -17.01 -4.82 16.77
C TRP A 459 -17.16 -4.06 18.09
N CYS A 460 -16.09 -3.43 18.58
CA CYS A 460 -16.07 -2.82 19.89
C CYS A 460 -15.94 -1.29 19.85
N ALA A 461 -17.09 -0.66 20.00
CA ALA A 461 -17.27 0.75 20.28
C ALA A 461 -16.35 1.31 21.36
N ASP A 462 -16.35 0.65 22.52
CA ASP A 462 -15.65 1.11 23.70
C ASP A 462 -14.13 1.09 23.50
N LEU A 463 -13.61 0.11 22.74
CA LEU A 463 -12.19 0.02 22.38
C LEU A 463 -11.74 1.24 21.55
N ILE A 464 -12.50 1.56 20.49
CA ILE A 464 -12.19 2.69 19.60
C ILE A 464 -12.28 4.01 20.37
N ARG A 465 -13.35 4.19 21.16
CA ARG A 465 -13.56 5.42 21.93
C ARG A 465 -12.44 5.63 22.96
N SER A 466 -12.02 4.58 23.67
CA SER A 466 -10.96 4.72 24.67
C SER A 466 -9.57 4.92 24.07
N ALA A 467 -9.36 4.59 22.79
CA ALA A 467 -8.12 4.92 22.08
C ALA A 467 -7.89 6.43 21.94
N PHE A 468 -8.98 7.20 21.78
CA PHE A 468 -8.90 8.66 21.64
C PHE A 468 -9.13 9.41 22.95
N LEU A 469 -9.91 8.83 23.88
CA LEU A 469 -10.30 9.47 25.14
C LEU A 469 -9.52 8.89 26.32
N SER A 470 -8.73 9.72 27.00
CA SER A 470 -8.21 9.39 28.33
C SER A 470 -9.25 9.79 29.39
N GLY A 471 -10.00 8.83 29.92
CA GLY A 471 -10.97 9.04 31.02
C GLY A 471 -12.42 9.35 30.62
N LYS A 472 -13.27 9.62 31.62
CA LYS A 472 -14.75 9.81 31.51
C LYS A 472 -15.17 11.13 30.82
N ALA A 473 -14.58 11.48 29.70
CA ALA A 473 -15.05 12.61 28.89
C ALA A 473 -16.34 12.24 28.14
N LYS A 474 -17.31 13.16 28.06
CA LYS A 474 -18.49 13.00 27.20
C LYS A 474 -18.04 12.91 25.75
N ASN A 475 -18.51 11.89 25.06
CA ASN A 475 -18.09 11.51 23.71
C ASN A 475 -18.54 12.56 22.68
N PRO A 476 -17.63 13.31 22.01
CA PRO A 476 -18.04 14.27 20.99
C PRO A 476 -18.20 13.60 19.62
N TRP A 477 -17.62 12.42 19.38
CA TRP A 477 -17.55 11.81 18.04
C TRP A 477 -18.66 10.79 17.78
N SER A 478 -19.21 10.83 16.56
CA SER A 478 -20.02 9.73 16.06
C SER A 478 -19.10 8.65 15.50
N VAL A 479 -18.89 7.60 16.31
CA VAL A 479 -18.26 6.36 15.83
C VAL A 479 -19.35 5.59 15.11
N PHE A 480 -19.22 5.48 13.79
CA PHE A 480 -20.08 4.66 12.97
C PHE A 480 -19.40 3.31 12.83
N TYR A 481 -19.94 2.30 13.50
CA TYR A 481 -19.68 0.92 13.09
C TYR A 481 -20.18 0.83 11.69
N PHE A 482 -19.34 0.33 10.79
CA PHE A 482 -19.78 0.29 9.43
C PHE A 482 -21.08 -0.50 9.37
N PHE A 483 -21.23 -1.62 10.10
CA PHE A 483 -22.45 -2.44 10.00
C PHE A 483 -22.72 -3.33 11.24
N SER A 484 -22.80 -2.76 12.45
CA SER A 484 -23.37 -3.47 13.60
C SER A 484 -24.32 -2.56 14.35
N ASP A 485 -25.58 -2.98 14.51
CA ASP A 485 -26.40 -2.49 15.61
C ASP A 485 -25.62 -2.73 16.91
N ASP A 486 -25.69 -1.78 17.84
CA ASP A 486 -25.02 -1.83 19.16
C ASP A 486 -25.07 -3.26 19.71
N VAL A 487 -23.92 -3.95 19.72
CA VAL A 487 -23.79 -5.26 20.34
C VAL A 487 -23.95 -5.04 21.83
N SER A 488 -25.19 -5.17 22.32
CA SER A 488 -25.46 -5.20 23.74
C SER A 488 -24.75 -6.42 24.30
N TYR A 489 -23.69 -6.20 25.07
CA TYR A 489 -23.08 -7.21 25.93
C TYR A 489 -24.18 -7.82 26.82
N ARG A 490 -24.70 -8.98 26.44
CA ARG A 490 -25.60 -9.80 27.24
C ARG A 490 -25.05 -11.19 27.37
#